data_AF-A0A379A8X7-F1
#
_entry.id   AF-A0A379A8X7-F1
#
_cell.length_a   1.000
_cell.length_b   1.000
_cell.length_c   1.000
_cell.angle_alpha   90.00
_cell.angle_beta   90.00
_cell.angle_gamma   90.00
#
_symmetry.space_group_name_H-M   'P 1'
#
loop_
_entity.id
_entity.type
_entity.pdbx_description
1 polymer ?
#
loop_
_entity_poly.entity_id
_entity_poly.type
_entity_poly.pdbx_seq_one_letter_code
_entity_poly.pdbx_strand_id
1 'polypeptide(L)'
;MASLADLPCTFYVFGPPAEQPWLDELLSLTGPKDNIVSLIGELKLEEVPWAIAQMDFYISSDSGNAYIADAQQIPVIMLYGPCEVREQRPVNNVLFIGPDNIAASTFVFATRFSV
;
A
#
# COMPACT_ATOMS: atom_id res chain seq x y z
N MET A 1 -1.22 -24.72 -4.63
CA MET A 1 -1.57 -23.28 -4.59
C MET A 1 -0.30 -22.54 -4.90
N ALA A 2 -0.27 -21.72 -5.95
CA ALA A 2 0.91 -20.91 -6.26
C ALA A 2 1.17 -19.95 -5.10
N SER A 3 2.35 -20.02 -4.52
CA SER A 3 2.80 -19.09 -3.49
C SER A 3 3.42 -17.85 -4.15
N LEU A 4 3.51 -16.72 -3.45
CA LEU A 4 4.25 -15.53 -3.92
C LEU A 4 5.69 -15.84 -4.37
N ALA A 5 6.28 -16.95 -3.89
CA ALA A 5 7.62 -17.40 -4.28
C ALA A 5 7.69 -18.00 -5.69
N ASP A 6 6.57 -18.43 -6.26
CA ASP A 6 6.52 -19.02 -7.61
C ASP A 6 6.42 -17.95 -8.71
N LEU A 7 6.22 -16.69 -8.32
CA LEU A 7 6.18 -15.55 -9.23
C LEU A 7 7.61 -15.05 -9.49
N PRO A 8 7.98 -14.78 -10.76
CA PRO A 8 9.31 -14.28 -11.12
C PRO A 8 9.44 -12.77 -10.81
N CYS A 9 9.15 -12.37 -9.57
CA CYS A 9 9.16 -10.97 -9.14
C CYS A 9 9.91 -10.80 -7.82
N THR A 10 10.51 -9.63 -7.65
CA THR A 10 11.10 -9.16 -6.40
C THR A 10 10.11 -8.21 -5.72
N PHE A 11 9.82 -8.46 -4.45
CA PHE A 11 8.93 -7.63 -3.65
C PHE A 11 9.75 -6.72 -2.74
N TYR A 12 9.52 -5.42 -2.86
CA TYR A 12 10.09 -4.41 -1.96
C TYR A 12 9.04 -4.02 -0.92
N VAL A 13 9.37 -4.15 0.36
CA VAL A 13 8.46 -3.84 1.47
C VAL A 13 8.81 -2.46 2.02
N PHE A 14 7.88 -1.52 1.89
CA PHE A 14 8.02 -0.14 2.36
C PHE A 14 7.35 0.03 3.72
N GLY A 15 7.87 0.94 4.54
CA GLY A 15 7.25 1.33 5.80
C GLY A 15 8.20 2.11 6.71
N PRO A 16 7.69 2.88 7.69
CA PRO A 16 8.50 3.41 8.79
C PRO A 16 9.07 2.27 9.67
N PRO A 17 10.11 2.51 10.49
CA PRO A 17 10.72 1.48 11.35
C PRO A 17 9.73 0.76 12.28
N ALA A 18 8.66 1.44 12.69
CA ALA A 18 7.60 0.85 13.51
C ALA A 18 6.83 -0.27 12.79
N GLU A 19 7.01 -0.42 11.47
CA GLU A 19 6.34 -1.43 10.65
C GLU A 19 7.02 -2.79 10.54
N GLN A 20 8.25 -2.91 11.06
CA GLN A 20 8.98 -4.17 11.04
C GLN A 20 8.22 -5.37 11.65
N PRO A 21 7.47 -5.23 12.77
CA PRO A 21 6.75 -6.36 13.35
C PRO A 21 5.73 -7.02 12.41
N TRP A 22 5.11 -6.25 11.49
CA TRP A 22 4.14 -6.81 10.53
C TRP A 22 4.82 -7.64 9.44
N LEU A 23 6.01 -7.22 8.99
CA LEU A 23 6.81 -8.02 8.06
C LEU A 23 7.32 -9.30 8.74
N ASP A 24 7.77 -9.20 9.99
CA ASP A 24 8.22 -10.37 10.77
C ASP A 24 7.09 -11.38 10.96
N GLU A 25 5.87 -10.92 11.28
CA GLU A 25 4.68 -11.77 11.39
C GLU A 25 4.37 -12.47 10.06
N LEU A 26 4.38 -11.73 8.94
CA LEU A 26 4.16 -12.30 7.60
C LEU A 26 5.18 -13.40 7.28
N LEU A 27 6.46 -13.16 7.54
CA LEU A 27 7.53 -14.12 7.30
C LEU A 27 7.45 -15.33 8.25
N SER A 28 6.97 -15.14 9.48
CA SER A 28 6.72 -16.25 10.41
C SER A 28 5.64 -17.22 9.90
N LEU A 29 4.62 -16.70 9.21
CA LEU A 29 3.50 -17.48 8.67
C LEU A 29 3.82 -18.11 7.31
N THR A 30 4.65 -17.45 6.50
CA THR A 30 4.90 -17.84 5.11
C THR A 30 6.27 -18.49 4.89
N GLY A 31 7.15 -18.45 5.90
CA GLY A 31 8.55 -18.79 5.82
C GLY A 31 9.40 -17.68 5.18
N PRO A 32 10.73 -17.70 5.35
CA PRO A 32 11.62 -16.77 4.68
C PRO A 32 11.48 -16.87 3.15
N LYS A 33 11.66 -15.74 2.47
CA LYS A 33 11.54 -15.60 1.01
C LYS A 33 12.74 -14.86 0.46
N ASP A 34 13.44 -15.46 -0.50
CA ASP A 34 14.63 -14.84 -1.11
C ASP A 34 14.27 -13.66 -2.03
N ASN A 35 13.01 -13.57 -2.46
CA ASN A 35 12.50 -12.52 -3.34
C ASN A 35 11.77 -11.39 -2.58
N ILE A 36 11.93 -11.29 -1.26
CA ILE A 36 11.42 -10.16 -0.46
C ILE A 36 12.61 -9.35 0.05
N VAL A 37 12.63 -8.06 -0.30
CA VAL A 37 13.63 -7.09 0.16
C VAL A 37 12.94 -6.06 1.04
N SER A 38 13.34 -5.98 2.31
CA SER A 38 12.82 -4.94 3.22
C SER A 38 13.49 -3.59 2.92
N LEU A 39 12.67 -2.56 2.75
CA LEU A 39 13.06 -1.14 2.78
C LEU A 39 12.46 -0.44 4.01
N ILE A 40 11.94 -1.21 4.98
CA ILE A 40 11.32 -0.68 6.19
C ILE A 40 12.37 0.10 6.99
N GLY A 41 12.12 1.38 7.22
CA GLY A 41 13.02 2.27 7.96
C GLY A 41 14.28 2.70 7.20
N GLU A 42 14.47 2.26 5.96
CA GLU A 42 15.67 2.55 5.16
C GLU A 42 15.55 3.85 4.35
N LEU A 43 14.33 4.33 4.11
CA LEU A 43 14.04 5.50 3.28
C LEU A 43 13.54 6.67 4.12
N LYS A 44 14.02 7.87 3.81
CA LYS A 44 13.39 9.12 4.26
C LYS A 44 12.12 9.39 3.45
N LEU A 45 11.22 10.18 4.03
CA LEU A 45 9.91 10.46 3.40
C LEU A 45 10.07 11.07 1.99
N GLU A 46 11.04 11.96 1.80
CA GLU A 46 11.34 12.59 0.52
C GLU A 46 11.90 11.63 -0.54
N GLU A 47 12.44 10.48 -0.13
CA GLU A 47 13.00 9.45 -1.03
C GLU A 47 11.94 8.44 -1.48
N VAL A 48 10.84 8.30 -0.73
CA VAL A 48 9.75 7.36 -1.03
C VAL A 48 9.17 7.55 -2.44
N PRO A 49 8.86 8.76 -2.93
CA PRO A 49 8.32 8.92 -4.27
C PRO A 49 9.26 8.40 -5.37
N TRP A 50 10.57 8.66 -5.23
CA TRP A 50 11.56 8.17 -6.21
C TRP A 50 11.65 6.65 -6.19
N ALA A 51 11.69 6.03 -4.99
CA ALA A 51 11.77 4.58 -4.84
C ALA A 51 10.52 3.88 -5.38
N ILE A 52 9.33 4.41 -5.10
CA ILE A 52 8.06 3.90 -5.65
C ILE A 52 8.04 4.01 -7.18
N ALA A 53 8.57 5.10 -7.76
CA ALA A 53 8.64 5.28 -9.21
C ALA A 53 9.51 4.24 -9.95
N GLN A 54 10.30 3.43 -9.24
CA GLN A 54 11.08 2.35 -9.83
C GLN A 54 10.30 1.02 -9.92
N MET A 55 9.10 0.94 -9.36
CA MET A 55 8.31 -0.29 -9.28
C MET A 55 7.47 -0.51 -10.55
N ASP A 56 7.25 -1.77 -10.92
CA ASP A 56 6.33 -2.12 -12.02
C ASP A 56 4.86 -1.85 -11.65
N PHE A 57 4.52 -2.05 -10.38
CA PHE A 57 3.23 -1.74 -9.76
C PHE A 57 3.39 -1.69 -8.24
N TYR A 58 2.42 -1.13 -7.53
CA TYR A 58 2.43 -0.98 -6.08
C TYR A 58 1.20 -1.64 -5.45
N ILE A 59 1.39 -2.45 -4.41
CA ILE A 59 0.28 -3.04 -3.63
C ILE A 59 0.20 -2.29 -2.30
N SER A 60 -0.97 -1.81 -1.92
CA SER A 60 -1.15 -1.12 -0.66
C SER A 60 -2.56 -1.24 -0.12
N SER A 61 -2.72 -1.06 1.19
CA SER A 61 -4.00 -0.64 1.75
C SER A 61 -4.31 0.81 1.35
N ASP A 62 -5.45 1.34 1.81
CA ASP A 62 -5.68 2.79 1.78
C ASP A 62 -4.66 3.50 2.70
N SER A 63 -3.55 3.95 2.11
CA SER A 63 -2.41 4.56 2.81
C SER A 63 -1.78 5.65 1.95
N GLY A 64 -0.99 6.52 2.58
CA GLY A 64 -0.27 7.60 1.88
C GLY A 64 0.57 7.11 0.68
N ASN A 65 1.21 5.94 0.79
CA ASN A 65 2.04 5.40 -0.27
C ASN A 65 1.24 5.02 -1.53
N ALA A 66 -0.03 4.62 -1.39
CA ALA A 66 -0.90 4.35 -2.54
C ALA A 66 -1.11 5.61 -3.40
N TYR A 67 -1.27 6.76 -2.76
CA TYR A 67 -1.43 8.05 -3.44
C TYR A 67 -0.11 8.57 -4.01
N ILE A 68 1.03 8.28 -3.36
CA ILE A 68 2.36 8.56 -3.94
C ILE A 68 2.57 7.74 -5.22
N ALA A 69 2.24 6.45 -5.20
CA ALA A 69 2.32 5.58 -6.37
C ALA A 69 1.43 6.07 -7.53
N ASP A 70 0.19 6.43 -7.23
CA ASP A 70 -0.75 7.01 -8.19
C ASP A 70 -0.18 8.30 -8.83
N ALA A 71 0.38 9.19 -8.02
CA ALA A 71 0.99 10.44 -8.47
C ALA A 71 2.25 10.22 -9.32
N GLN A 72 3.01 9.15 -9.06
CA GLN A 72 4.15 8.71 -9.88
C GLN A 72 3.72 7.91 -11.12
N GLN A 73 2.41 7.80 -11.36
CA GLN A 73 1.83 7.02 -12.45
C GLN A 73 2.14 5.51 -12.42
N ILE A 74 2.46 4.98 -11.25
CA ILE A 74 2.67 3.54 -11.04
C ILE A 74 1.31 2.86 -10.86
N PRO A 75 1.04 1.73 -11.55
CA PRO A 75 -0.20 0.98 -11.35
C PRO A 75 -0.37 0.56 -9.88
N VAL A 76 -1.58 0.73 -9.33
CA VAL A 76 -1.85 0.43 -7.92
C VAL A 76 -2.84 -0.73 -7.80
N ILE A 77 -2.51 -1.71 -6.96
CA ILE A 77 -3.46 -2.70 -6.43
C ILE A 77 -3.83 -2.25 -5.03
N MET A 78 -5.04 -1.69 -4.87
CA MET A 78 -5.51 -1.16 -3.61
C MET A 78 -6.40 -2.18 -2.88
N LEU A 79 -5.96 -2.61 -1.70
CA LEU A 79 -6.74 -3.40 -0.76
C LEU A 79 -7.56 -2.45 0.13
N TYR A 80 -8.87 -2.40 -0.04
CA TYR A 80 -9.73 -1.44 0.69
C TYR A 80 -10.74 -2.16 1.59
N GLY A 81 -11.10 -1.48 2.70
CA GLY A 81 -12.11 -1.91 3.66
C GLY A 81 -13.32 -0.97 3.63
N PRO A 82 -13.80 -0.46 4.79
CA PRO A 82 -14.97 0.44 4.85
C PRO A 82 -14.65 1.89 4.44
N CYS A 83 -13.80 2.09 3.42
CA CYS A 83 -13.45 3.41 2.90
C CYS A 83 -14.41 3.84 1.80
N GLU A 84 -14.75 5.13 1.73
CA GLU A 84 -15.53 5.68 0.61
C GLU A 84 -14.62 5.94 -0.60
N VAL A 85 -14.41 4.89 -1.39
CA VAL A 85 -13.55 4.94 -2.58
C VAL A 85 -14.05 5.92 -3.65
N ARG A 86 -15.30 6.39 -3.60
CA ARG A 86 -15.77 7.44 -4.53
C ARG A 86 -15.25 8.83 -4.14
N GLU A 87 -14.92 9.04 -2.87
CA GLU A 87 -14.44 10.33 -2.36
C GLU A 87 -12.91 10.42 -2.37
N GLN A 88 -12.22 9.37 -1.89
CA GLN A 88 -10.76 9.35 -1.78
C GLN A 88 -10.23 8.02 -2.34
N ARG A 89 -9.63 8.09 -3.52
CA ARG A 89 -8.95 6.95 -4.14
C ARG A 89 -7.86 7.42 -5.11
N PRO A 90 -6.85 6.59 -5.38
CA PRO A 90 -6.05 6.65 -6.59
C PRO A 90 -6.92 6.73 -7.86
N VAL A 91 -6.53 7.53 -8.85
CA VAL A 91 -7.34 7.82 -10.05
C VAL A 91 -6.69 7.44 -11.36
N ASN A 92 -5.43 7.00 -11.36
CA ASN A 92 -4.73 6.56 -12.55
C ASN A 92 -5.07 5.08 -12.90
N ASN A 93 -4.08 4.19 -13.00
CA ASN A 93 -4.30 2.77 -13.30
C ASN A 93 -4.40 1.97 -12.01
N VAL A 94 -5.63 1.64 -11.59
CA VAL A 94 -5.88 1.10 -10.25
C VAL A 94 -6.82 -0.10 -10.29
N LEU A 95 -6.41 -1.19 -9.64
CA LEU A 95 -7.25 -2.34 -9.32
C LEU A 95 -7.68 -2.26 -7.85
N PHE A 96 -8.98 -2.14 -7.62
CA PHE A 96 -9.57 -2.15 -6.27
C PHE A 96 -9.95 -3.59 -5.88
N ILE A 97 -9.46 -4.04 -4.73
CA ILE A 97 -9.82 -5.34 -4.13
C ILE A 97 -10.37 -5.06 -2.74
N GLY A 98 -11.65 -5.35 -2.54
CA GLY A 98 -12.32 -5.14 -1.27
C GLY A 98 -13.70 -5.78 -1.25
N PRO A 99 -14.33 -5.84 -0.08
CA PRO A 99 -15.65 -6.42 0.07
C PRO A 99 -16.72 -5.53 -0.58
N ASP A 100 -17.70 -6.14 -1.24
CA ASP A 100 -18.89 -5.49 -1.80
C ASP A 100 -20.05 -5.41 -0.79
N ASN A 101 -19.90 -6.07 0.37
CA ASN A 101 -20.92 -6.21 1.40
C ASN A 101 -20.66 -5.38 2.66
N ILE A 102 -19.64 -4.53 2.68
CA ILE A 102 -19.35 -3.62 3.79
C ILE A 102 -19.63 -2.19 3.33
N ALA A 103 -20.60 -1.54 3.98
CA ALA A 103 -20.90 -0.15 3.69
C ALA A 103 -19.71 0.76 4.07
N ALA A 104 -19.43 1.75 3.23
CA ALA A 104 -18.44 2.76 3.54
C ALA A 104 -18.83 3.54 4.81
N SER A 105 -17.85 3.85 5.65
CA SER A 105 -18.02 4.69 6.83
C SER A 105 -17.09 5.91 6.72
N THR A 106 -17.67 7.07 6.44
CA THR A 106 -16.93 8.34 6.41
C THR A 106 -17.22 9.14 7.68
N PHE A 107 -16.17 9.62 8.34
CA PHE A 107 -16.27 10.54 9.47
C PHE A 107 -15.87 11.94 9.01
N VAL A 108 -16.86 12.82 8.81
CA VAL A 108 -16.61 14.24 8.55
C VAL A 108 -16.47 14.96 9.88
N PHE A 109 -15.26 15.40 10.21
CA PHE A 109 -15.03 16.24 11.39
C PHE A 109 -15.37 17.69 11.05
N ALA A 110 -16.16 18.35 11.90
CA ALA A 110 -16.39 19.78 11.78
C ALA A 110 -15.06 20.53 11.92
N THR A 111 -14.70 21.35 10.94
CA THR A 111 -13.56 22.25 11.07
C THR A 111 -13.87 23.28 12.15
N ARG A 112 -12.89 23.58 13.02
CA ARG A 112 -13.04 24.60 14.08
C ARG A 112 -13.31 26.01 13.55
N PHE A 113 -13.08 26.23 12.26
CA PHE A 113 -13.27 27.50 11.59
C PHE A 113 -14.31 27.32 10.49
N SER A 114 -15.44 27.98 10.66
CA SER A 114 -16.42 28.26 9.62
C SER A 114 -16.04 29.58 8.98
N VAL A 115 -15.78 29.58 7.66
CA VAL A 115 -15.62 30.78 6.85
C VAL A 115 -16.94 31.53 6.71
#